data_AF-A0A6N1ASW4-F1
#
_entry.id   AF-A0A6N1ASW4-F1
#
_cell.length_a   1.000
_cell.length_b   1.000
_cell.length_c   1.000
_cell.angle_alpha   90.00
_cell.angle_beta   90.00
_cell.angle_gamma   90.00
#
_symmetry.space_group_name_H-M   'P 1'
#
loop_
_entity.id
_entity.type
_entity.pdbx_description
1 polymer ?
#
loop_
_entity_poly.entity_id
_entity_poly.type
_entity_poly.pdbx_seq_one_letter_code
_entity_poly.pdbx_strand_id
1 'polypeptide(L)'
;MTLEDEIKALRERTGASFTDLLRALLLSEGDVLETEARGLSSGFYGECERVRQERPSSEHNRYLARVERRNVAISIRWAKVRFFGGKGSRRRMDENVPRGDTAQYPMTSFPDAQDWERVLISDLEEKFGPLRSRSSMVAKMAVLGAAYRQVEEGARQRQAALEADTAKF
;
A
#
# COMPACT_ATOMS: atom_id res chain seq x y z
N MET A 1 29.27 -13.40 -12.17
CA MET A 1 28.55 -12.29 -12.82
C MET A 1 27.96 -11.46 -11.69
N THR A 2 28.34 -10.19 -11.59
CA THR A 2 27.94 -9.33 -10.47
C THR A 2 26.61 -8.62 -10.78
N LEU A 3 25.92 -8.15 -9.74
CA LEU A 3 24.70 -7.34 -9.89
C LEU A 3 24.95 -6.08 -10.75
N GLU A 4 26.17 -5.53 -10.65
CA GLU A 4 26.61 -4.39 -11.46
C GLU A 4 26.69 -4.75 -12.95
N ASP A 5 27.20 -5.93 -13.29
CA ASP A 5 27.27 -6.43 -14.67
C ASP A 5 25.86 -6.66 -15.25
N GLU A 6 24.95 -7.22 -14.45
CA GLU A 6 23.56 -7.44 -14.88
C GLU A 6 22.80 -6.13 -15.09
N ILE A 7 22.93 -5.16 -14.19
CA ILE A 7 22.30 -3.83 -14.33
C ILE A 7 22.89 -3.11 -15.55
N LYS A 8 24.20 -3.22 -15.78
CA LYS A 8 24.85 -2.62 -16.95
C LYS A 8 24.35 -3.24 -18.25
N ALA A 9 24.31 -4.57 -18.33
CA ALA A 9 23.78 -5.29 -19.50
C ALA A 9 22.29 -5.00 -19.74
N LEU A 10 21.49 -4.82 -18.67
CA LEU A 10 20.09 -4.43 -18.79
C LEU A 10 19.93 -3.01 -19.33
N ARG A 11 20.74 -2.06 -18.83
CA ARG A 11 20.78 -0.67 -19.31
C ARG A 11 21.17 -0.62 -20.80
N GLU A 12 22.20 -1.35 -21.19
CA GLU A 12 22.66 -1.42 -22.59
C GLU A 12 21.62 -2.03 -23.53
N ARG A 13 20.86 -3.04 -23.08
CA ARG A 13 19.79 -3.67 -23.86
C ARG A 13 18.52 -2.83 -23.98
N THR A 14 18.18 -2.04 -22.96
CA THR A 14 16.86 -1.39 -22.86
C THR A 14 16.91 0.12 -23.06
N GLY A 15 18.08 0.74 -22.95
CA GLY A 15 18.23 2.20 -22.89
C GLY A 15 17.63 2.85 -21.62
N ALA A 16 17.08 2.04 -20.69
CA ALA A 16 16.41 2.53 -19.49
C ALA A 16 17.43 2.96 -18.44
N SER A 17 17.18 4.08 -17.76
CA SER A 17 18.00 4.47 -16.61
C SER A 17 17.75 3.52 -15.43
N PHE A 18 18.68 3.46 -14.48
CA PHE A 18 18.44 2.71 -13.23
C PHE A 18 17.18 3.17 -12.50
N THR A 19 16.85 4.47 -12.56
CA THR A 19 15.64 4.98 -11.92
C THR A 19 14.36 4.48 -12.58
N ASP A 20 14.40 4.21 -13.90
CA ASP A 20 13.26 3.64 -14.63
C ASP A 20 13.08 2.16 -14.28
N LEU A 21 14.19 1.41 -14.21
CA LEU A 21 14.18 0.01 -13.78
C LEU A 21 13.70 -0.13 -12.33
N LEU A 22 14.20 0.73 -11.42
CA LEU A 22 13.75 0.76 -10.03
C LEU A 22 12.27 1.10 -9.95
N ARG A 23 11.79 2.08 -10.70
CA ARG A 23 10.36 2.44 -10.72
C ARG A 23 9.49 1.28 -11.22
N ALA A 24 9.90 0.59 -12.29
CA ALA A 24 9.19 -0.56 -12.81
C ALA A 24 9.11 -1.70 -11.78
N LEU A 25 10.22 -1.98 -11.10
CA LEU A 25 10.27 -2.97 -10.02
C LEU A 25 9.32 -2.60 -8.87
N LEU A 26 9.34 -1.35 -8.41
CA LEU A 26 8.46 -0.88 -7.33
C LEU A 26 6.98 -0.92 -7.73
N LEU A 27 6.64 -0.63 -8.99
CA LEU A 27 5.27 -0.78 -9.50
C LEU A 27 4.82 -2.24 -9.47
N SER A 28 5.67 -3.15 -9.95
CA SER A 28 5.40 -4.59 -9.96
C SER A 28 5.21 -5.14 -8.54
N GLU A 29 6.07 -4.76 -7.60
CA GLU A 29 5.92 -5.14 -6.19
C GLU A 29 4.62 -4.57 -5.59
N GLY A 30 4.27 -3.32 -5.92
CA GLY A 30 2.99 -2.74 -5.55
C GLY A 30 1.80 -3.55 -6.03
N ASP A 31 1.85 -4.08 -7.26
CA ASP A 31 0.78 -4.90 -7.85
C ASP A 31 0.63 -6.26 -7.15
N VAL A 32 1.76 -6.88 -6.80
CA VAL A 32 1.78 -8.11 -5.99
C VAL A 32 1.12 -7.85 -4.62
N LEU A 33 1.56 -6.79 -3.93
CA LEU A 33 1.02 -6.42 -2.63
C LEU A 33 -0.49 -6.11 -2.69
N GLU A 34 -0.93 -5.39 -3.73
CA GLU A 34 -2.34 -5.06 -3.93
C GLU A 34 -3.17 -6.33 -4.14
N THR A 35 -2.70 -7.24 -4.99
CA THR A 35 -3.39 -8.49 -5.29
C THR A 35 -3.54 -9.34 -4.03
N GLU A 36 -2.46 -9.50 -3.27
CA GLU A 36 -2.46 -10.26 -2.02
C GLU A 36 -3.40 -9.64 -0.98
N ALA A 37 -3.30 -8.33 -0.75
CA ALA A 37 -4.14 -7.61 0.20
C ALA A 37 -5.62 -7.65 -0.20
N ARG A 38 -5.94 -7.52 -1.50
CA ARG A 38 -7.31 -7.63 -2.01
C ARG A 38 -7.85 -9.04 -1.81
N GLY A 39 -7.07 -10.08 -2.11
CA GLY A 39 -7.47 -11.47 -1.87
C GLY A 39 -7.87 -11.72 -0.41
N LEU A 40 -7.07 -11.23 0.53
CA LEU A 40 -7.37 -11.31 1.95
C LEU A 40 -8.65 -10.55 2.33
N SER A 41 -8.82 -9.31 1.82
CA SER A 41 -10.02 -8.53 2.09
C SER A 41 -11.29 -9.15 1.49
N SER A 42 -11.19 -9.77 0.31
CA SER A 42 -12.30 -10.47 -0.33
C SER A 42 -12.76 -11.67 0.50
N GLY A 43 -11.82 -12.44 1.09
CA GLY A 43 -12.17 -13.53 2.01
C GLY A 43 -12.95 -13.04 3.22
N PHE A 44 -12.52 -11.94 3.84
CA PHE A 44 -13.26 -11.30 4.95
C PHE A 44 -14.66 -10.83 4.55
N TYR A 45 -14.80 -10.24 3.36
CA TYR A 45 -16.11 -9.84 2.86
C TYR A 45 -17.02 -11.03 2.53
N GLY A 46 -16.46 -12.16 2.11
CA GLY A 46 -17.19 -13.42 1.98
C GLY A 46 -17.79 -13.88 3.31
N GLU A 47 -17.01 -13.84 4.39
CA GLU A 47 -17.51 -14.17 5.74
C GLU A 47 -18.55 -13.16 6.24
N CYS A 48 -18.34 -11.87 5.98
CA CYS A 48 -19.33 -10.84 6.32
C CYS A 48 -20.67 -11.09 5.61
N GLU A 49 -20.62 -11.46 4.33
CA GLU A 49 -21.82 -11.75 3.55
C GLU A 49 -22.53 -13.02 4.05
N ARG A 50 -21.77 -14.07 4.36
CA ARG A 50 -22.31 -15.29 4.98
C ARG A 50 -23.03 -14.98 6.30
N VAL A 51 -22.40 -14.19 7.18
CA VAL A 51 -23.03 -13.74 8.44
C VAL A 51 -24.30 -12.92 8.17
N ARG A 52 -24.32 -12.07 7.14
CA ARG A 52 -25.52 -11.28 6.81
C ARG A 52 -26.72 -12.12 6.40
N GLN A 53 -26.47 -13.24 5.75
CA GLN A 53 -27.51 -14.18 5.30
C GLN A 53 -28.03 -15.05 6.45
N GLU A 54 -27.16 -15.42 7.38
CA GLU A 54 -27.48 -16.36 8.46
C GLU A 54 -27.96 -15.69 9.76
N ARG A 55 -27.59 -14.42 9.99
CA ARG A 55 -27.69 -13.78 11.32
C ARG A 55 -28.44 -12.44 11.30
N PRO A 56 -29.09 -12.06 12.41
CA PRO A 56 -29.77 -10.77 12.50
C PRO A 56 -28.80 -9.60 12.35
N SER A 57 -29.32 -8.45 11.89
CA SER A 57 -28.54 -7.23 11.63
C SER A 57 -27.73 -6.69 12.82
N SER A 58 -28.08 -7.06 14.05
CA SER A 58 -27.31 -6.73 15.26
C SER A 58 -25.93 -7.38 15.29
N GLU A 59 -25.78 -8.53 14.64
CA GLU A 59 -24.56 -9.36 14.59
C GLU A 59 -23.73 -9.14 13.32
N HIS A 60 -24.18 -8.26 12.42
CA HIS A 60 -23.44 -7.91 11.21
C HIS A 60 -22.13 -7.20 11.57
N ASN A 61 -21.18 -7.27 10.64
CA ASN A 61 -19.84 -6.71 10.80
C ASN A 61 -19.86 -5.21 11.14
N ARG A 62 -18.99 -4.80 12.07
CA ARG A 62 -18.83 -3.40 12.49
C ARG A 62 -17.63 -2.74 11.82
N TYR A 63 -16.73 -3.51 11.23
CA TYR A 63 -15.49 -3.04 10.62
C TYR A 63 -15.35 -3.50 9.17
N LEU A 64 -14.49 -2.81 8.44
CA LEU A 64 -14.21 -3.01 7.02
C LEU A 64 -12.72 -2.91 6.76
N ALA A 65 -12.17 -3.85 5.99
CA ALA A 65 -10.81 -3.77 5.48
C ALA A 65 -10.80 -3.01 4.14
N ARG A 66 -10.08 -1.89 4.07
CA ARG A 66 -9.89 -1.09 2.86
C ARG A 66 -8.49 -1.26 2.33
N VAL A 67 -8.39 -1.63 1.05
CA VAL A 67 -7.13 -1.71 0.31
C VAL A 67 -7.19 -0.69 -0.82
N GLU A 68 -6.27 0.26 -0.82
CA GLU A 68 -6.21 1.36 -1.79
C GLU A 68 -4.80 1.49 -2.36
N ARG A 69 -4.68 1.66 -3.67
CA ARG A 69 -3.41 1.99 -4.32
C ARG A 69 -3.03 3.45 -4.02
N ARG A 70 -1.76 3.68 -3.68
CA ARG A 70 -1.15 4.99 -3.42
C ARG A 70 0.16 5.10 -4.21
N ASN A 71 0.05 5.47 -5.48
CA ASN A 71 1.17 5.49 -6.43
C ASN A 71 1.81 4.09 -6.59
N VAL A 72 3.05 3.87 -6.15
CA VAL A 72 3.71 2.55 -6.23
C VAL A 72 3.41 1.65 -5.03
N ALA A 73 2.85 2.20 -3.95
CA ALA A 73 2.61 1.48 -2.71
C ALA A 73 1.11 1.28 -2.48
N ILE A 74 0.74 0.48 -1.47
CA ILE A 74 -0.65 0.26 -1.07
C ILE A 74 -0.92 0.77 0.35
N SER A 75 -2.17 1.18 0.59
CA SER A 75 -2.68 1.50 1.91
C SER A 75 -3.70 0.45 2.31
N ILE A 76 -3.45 -0.23 3.42
CA ILE A 76 -4.39 -1.18 4.03
C ILE A 76 -4.89 -0.57 5.34
N ARG A 77 -6.18 -0.27 5.45
CA ARG A 77 -6.77 0.43 6.60
C ARG A 77 -8.05 -0.23 7.06
N TRP A 78 -8.33 -0.13 8.35
CA TRP A 78 -9.63 -0.49 8.89
C TRP A 78 -10.53 0.73 8.98
N ALA A 79 -11.82 0.54 8.72
CA ALA A 79 -12.85 1.54 8.95
C ALA A 79 -14.00 0.93 9.76
N LYS A 80 -14.50 1.66 10.75
CA LYS A 80 -15.70 1.32 11.52
C LYS A 80 -16.95 1.82 10.77
N VAL A 81 -17.93 0.94 10.59
CA VAL A 81 -19.22 1.26 10.01
C VAL A 81 -20.08 1.94 11.06
N ARG A 82 -20.53 3.15 10.78
CA ARG A 82 -21.56 3.84 11.55
C ARG A 82 -22.75 4.19 10.68
N PHE A 83 -23.92 4.19 11.29
CA PHE A 83 -25.15 4.64 10.67
C PHE A 83 -25.67 5.85 11.44
N PHE A 84 -25.95 6.94 10.73
CA PHE A 84 -26.48 8.18 11.30
C PHE A 84 -27.84 8.50 10.69
N GLY A 85 -28.75 9.07 11.48
CA GLY A 85 -30.07 9.51 11.03
C GLY A 85 -31.24 8.73 11.64
N GLY A 86 -32.45 9.27 11.44
CA GLY A 86 -33.70 8.69 11.94
C GLY A 86 -34.06 7.37 11.26
N LYS A 87 -35.06 6.67 11.82
CA LYS A 87 -35.61 5.45 11.23
C LYS A 87 -36.21 5.79 9.85
N GLY A 88 -35.59 5.29 8.77
CA GLY A 88 -35.98 5.56 7.38
C GLY A 88 -35.03 6.45 6.57
N SER A 89 -34.08 7.15 7.21
CA SER A 89 -33.09 8.02 6.54
C SER A 89 -31.65 7.76 6.96
N ARG A 90 -31.36 6.55 7.44
CA ARG A 90 -30.02 6.18 7.92
C ARG A 90 -29.00 6.25 6.78
N ARG A 91 -27.96 7.07 6.95
CA ARG A 91 -26.80 7.14 6.08
C ARG A 91 -25.64 6.38 6.70
N ARG A 92 -24.94 5.60 5.89
CA ARG A 92 -23.70 4.93 6.30
C ARG A 92 -22.53 5.92 6.23
N MET A 93 -21.71 5.92 7.26
CA MET A 93 -20.46 6.65 7.34
C MET A 93 -19.38 5.69 7.82
N ASP A 94 -18.23 5.72 7.15
CA ASP A 94 -17.09 4.87 7.48
C ASP A 94 -16.07 5.74 8.23
N GLU A 95 -15.85 5.43 9.50
CA GLU A 95 -14.91 6.13 10.37
C GLU A 95 -13.56 5.41 10.34
N ASN A 96 -12.47 6.14 10.08
CA ASN A 96 -11.14 5.53 10.02
C ASN A 96 -10.69 5.06 11.41
N VAL A 97 -10.26 3.81 11.53
CA VAL A 97 -9.68 3.29 12.78
C VAL A 97 -8.23 3.77 12.88
N PRO A 98 -7.79 4.36 14.00
CA PRO A 98 -6.40 4.71 14.20
C PRO A 98 -5.57 3.45 14.49
N ARG A 99 -4.46 3.30 13.75
CA ARG A 99 -3.50 2.22 13.95
C ARG A 99 -2.43 2.54 15.00
N GLY A 100 -2.01 3.80 15.04
CA GLY A 100 -0.73 4.19 15.66
C GLY A 100 0.47 3.88 14.74
N ASP A 101 1.65 3.80 15.35
CA ASP A 101 2.94 3.69 14.66
C ASP A 101 3.33 2.26 14.26
N THR A 102 2.52 1.27 14.64
CA THR A 102 2.77 -0.15 14.39
C THR A 102 2.33 -0.57 12.99
N ALA A 103 2.88 -1.68 12.47
CA ALA A 103 2.42 -2.26 11.21
C ALA A 103 1.04 -2.92 11.35
N GLN A 104 0.73 -3.45 12.53
CA GLN A 104 -0.53 -4.11 12.88
C GLN A 104 -1.38 -3.21 13.76
N TYR A 105 -2.69 -3.32 13.62
CA TYR A 105 -3.65 -2.73 14.56
C TYR A 105 -3.70 -3.60 15.82
N PRO A 106 -3.56 -3.01 17.02
CA PRO A 106 -3.80 -3.77 18.23
C PRO A 106 -5.29 -4.13 18.33
N MET A 107 -5.62 -5.27 18.92
CA MET A 107 -7.02 -5.70 19.07
C MET A 107 -7.86 -4.77 19.97
N THR A 108 -7.20 -3.88 20.72
CA THR A 108 -7.83 -2.77 21.46
C THR A 108 -8.39 -1.68 20.55
N SER A 109 -7.94 -1.56 19.29
CA SER A 109 -8.49 -0.64 18.29
C SER A 109 -9.87 -1.06 17.77
N PHE A 110 -10.34 -2.27 18.12
CA PHE A 110 -11.62 -2.82 17.68
C PHE A 110 -12.57 -3.10 18.84
N PRO A 111 -12.93 -2.09 19.67
CA PRO A 111 -13.71 -2.32 20.88
C PRO A 111 -15.13 -2.83 20.59
N ASP A 112 -15.71 -2.49 19.44
CA ASP A 112 -17.08 -2.87 19.07
C ASP A 112 -17.16 -4.12 18.19
N ALA A 113 -16.03 -4.79 17.95
CA ALA A 113 -16.01 -5.95 17.08
C ALA A 113 -16.79 -7.10 17.74
N GLN A 114 -17.62 -7.76 16.94
CA GLN A 114 -18.27 -9.00 17.37
C GLN A 114 -17.21 -10.08 17.60
N ASP A 115 -17.48 -11.10 18.43
CA ASP A 115 -16.49 -12.14 18.73
C ASP A 115 -15.98 -12.84 17.47
N TRP A 116 -16.88 -13.18 16.54
CA TRP A 116 -16.52 -13.78 15.25
C TRP A 116 -15.67 -12.84 14.38
N GLU A 117 -16.00 -11.54 14.41
CA GLU A 117 -15.30 -10.51 13.65
C GLU A 117 -13.91 -10.26 14.24
N ARG A 118 -13.79 -10.30 15.57
CA ARG A 118 -12.54 -10.14 16.30
C ARG A 118 -11.53 -11.23 15.94
N VAL A 119 -11.98 -12.48 15.82
CA VAL A 119 -11.12 -13.60 15.37
C VAL A 119 -10.61 -13.34 13.95
N LEU A 120 -11.52 -13.02 13.01
CA LEU A 120 -11.14 -12.76 11.62
C LEU A 120 -10.22 -11.53 11.47
N ILE A 121 -10.46 -10.46 12.24
CA ILE A 121 -9.59 -9.29 12.24
C ILE A 121 -8.20 -9.67 12.74
N SER A 122 -8.10 -10.46 13.82
CA SER A 122 -6.82 -10.92 14.34
C SER A 122 -6.02 -11.70 13.29
N ASP A 123 -6.66 -12.71 12.67
CA ASP A 123 -6.04 -13.54 11.62
C ASP A 123 -5.63 -12.71 10.39
N LEU A 124 -6.43 -11.70 10.04
CA LEU A 124 -6.09 -10.78 8.97
C LEU A 124 -4.93 -9.86 9.34
N GLU A 125 -4.85 -9.39 10.58
CA GLU A 125 -3.77 -8.50 11.00
C GLU A 125 -2.41 -9.20 11.02
N GLU A 126 -2.37 -10.50 11.30
CA GLU A 126 -1.15 -11.31 11.12
C GLU A 126 -0.62 -11.26 9.68
N LYS A 127 -1.52 -11.17 8.69
CA LYS A 127 -1.17 -11.13 7.27
C LYS A 127 -1.01 -9.71 6.73
N PHE A 128 -1.88 -8.78 7.15
CA PHE A 128 -1.81 -7.38 6.75
C PHE A 128 -0.62 -6.64 7.34
N GLY A 129 -0.17 -7.00 8.54
CA GLY A 129 1.02 -6.41 9.16
C GLY A 129 2.25 -6.45 8.23
N PRO A 130 2.70 -7.64 7.80
CA PRO A 130 3.79 -7.79 6.84
C PRO A 130 3.57 -7.02 5.53
N LEU A 131 2.35 -7.03 4.96
CA LEU A 131 2.05 -6.30 3.73
C LEU A 131 2.16 -4.78 3.90
N ARG A 132 1.70 -4.23 5.03
CA ARG A 132 1.87 -2.81 5.34
C ARG A 132 3.34 -2.44 5.53
N SER A 133 4.15 -3.32 6.14
CA SER A 133 5.60 -3.11 6.27
C SER A 133 6.29 -3.10 4.91
N ARG A 134 6.03 -4.09 4.05
CA ARG A 134 6.56 -4.14 2.67
C ARG A 134 6.13 -2.91 1.87
N SER A 135 4.85 -2.54 1.93
CA SER A 135 4.33 -1.35 1.27
C SER A 135 5.02 -0.06 1.76
N SER A 136 5.29 0.07 3.06
CA SER A 136 6.04 1.21 3.60
C SER A 136 7.47 1.27 3.07
N MET A 137 8.14 0.13 2.92
CA MET A 137 9.47 0.06 2.29
C MET A 137 9.42 0.49 0.83
N VAL A 138 8.44 0.00 0.06
CA VAL A 138 8.23 0.40 -1.34
C VAL A 138 8.03 1.91 -1.46
N ALA A 139 7.22 2.51 -0.59
CA ALA A 139 7.01 3.95 -0.56
C ALA A 139 8.32 4.72 -0.27
N LYS A 140 9.11 4.26 0.71
CA LYS A 140 10.42 4.88 1.04
C LYS A 140 11.41 4.75 -0.12
N MET A 141 11.49 3.59 -0.76
CA MET A 141 12.35 3.36 -1.93
C MET A 141 11.97 4.26 -3.10
N ALA A 142 10.67 4.50 -3.33
CA ALA A 142 10.23 5.44 -4.36
C ALA A 142 10.64 6.88 -4.07
N VAL A 143 10.57 7.32 -2.82
CA VAL A 143 11.04 8.66 -2.42
C VAL A 143 12.55 8.78 -2.66
N LEU A 144 13.33 7.78 -2.24
CA LEU A 144 14.78 7.76 -2.46
C LEU A 144 15.15 7.72 -3.95
N GLY A 145 14.45 6.91 -4.74
CA GLY A 145 14.67 6.83 -6.19
C GLY A 145 14.34 8.15 -6.91
N ALA A 146 13.30 8.86 -6.47
CA ALA A 146 12.98 10.19 -6.99
C ALA A 146 14.06 11.23 -6.63
N ALA A 147 14.56 11.21 -5.38
CA ALA A 147 15.65 12.09 -4.96
C ALA A 147 16.95 11.81 -5.75
N TYR A 148 17.29 10.54 -5.96
CA TYR A 148 18.45 10.14 -6.76
C TYR A 148 18.35 10.66 -8.20
N ARG A 149 17.16 10.53 -8.83
CA ARG A 149 16.92 11.05 -10.18
C ARG A 149 17.22 12.55 -10.30
N GLN A 150 16.77 13.34 -9.32
CA GLN A 150 17.01 14.78 -9.30
C GLN A 150 18.51 15.11 -9.20
N VAL A 151 19.26 14.37 -8.37
CA VAL A 151 20.70 14.54 -8.23
C VAL A 151 21.44 14.19 -9.53
N GLU A 152 21.08 13.07 -10.16
CA GLU A 152 21.69 12.62 -11.42
C GLU A 152 21.42 13.62 -12.56
N GLU A 153 20.19 14.11 -12.67
CA GLU A 153 19.82 15.10 -13.68
C GLU A 153 20.54 16.43 -13.48
N GLY A 154 20.65 16.90 -12.24
CA GLY A 154 21.45 18.09 -11.91
C GLY A 154 22.95 17.92 -12.15
N ALA A 155 23.49 16.71 -11.99
CA ALA A 155 24.88 16.41 -12.34
C ALA A 155 25.10 16.47 -13.86
N ARG A 156 24.21 15.86 -14.65
CA ARG A 156 24.27 15.91 -16.12
C ARG A 156 24.17 17.33 -16.66
N GLN A 157 23.26 18.14 -16.12
CA GLN A 157 23.12 19.55 -16.52
C GLN A 157 24.38 20.36 -16.24
N ARG A 158 25.01 20.17 -15.06
CA ARG A 158 26.28 20.83 -14.72
C ARG A 158 27.42 20.41 -15.65
N GLN A 159 27.50 19.13 -15.99
CA GLN A 159 28.52 18.63 -16.90
C GLN A 159 28.33 19.17 -18.33
N ALA A 160 27.10 19.15 -18.84
CA ALA A 160 26.78 19.73 -20.15
C ALA A 160 27.10 21.24 -20.21
N ALA A 161 26.86 21.98 -19.13
CA ALA A 161 27.22 23.40 -19.03
C ALA A 161 28.74 23.61 -19.08
N LEU A 162 29.52 22.81 -18.34
CA LEU A 162 30.98 22.86 -18.36
C LEU A 162 31.54 22.53 -19.74
N GLU A 163 31.03 21.48 -20.39
CA GLU A 163 31.44 21.06 -21.74
C GLU A 163 31.14 22.16 -22.78
N ALA A 164 29.96 22.78 -22.70
CA ALA A 164 29.56 23.88 -23.57
C ALA A 164 30.40 25.14 -23.38
N ASP A 165 30.88 25.41 -22.16
CA ASP A 165 31.77 26.54 -21.90
C ASP A 165 33.21 26.26 -22.33
N THR A 166 33.72 25.02 -22.17
CA THR A 166 35.03 24.64 -22.73
C THR A 166 35.06 24.63 -24.25
N ALA A 167 33.95 24.37 -24.93
CA ALA A 167 33.87 24.38 -26.40
C ALA A 167 33.85 25.79 -27.01
N LYS A 168 33.73 26.85 -26.19
CA LYS A 168 33.75 28.25 -26.62
C LYS A 168 35.15 28.89 -26.57
N PHE A 169 36.13 28.19 -26.01
CA PHE A 169 37.55 28.59 -25.95
C PHE A 169 38.38 27.71 -26.87
#